data_AF-A0ABD3VX90-F1
#
_entry.id   AF-A0ABD3VX90-F1
#
_cell.length_a   1.000
_cell.length_b   1.000
_cell.length_c   1.000
_cell.angle_alpha   90.00
_cell.angle_beta   90.00
_cell.angle_gamma   90.00
#
_symmetry.space_group_name_H-M   'P 1'
#
loop_
_entity.id
_entity.type
_entity.pdbx_description
1 polymer ?
#
loop_
_entity_poly.entity_id
_entity_poly.type
_entity_poly.pdbx_seq_one_letter_code
_entity_poly.pdbx_strand_id
1 'polypeptide(L)'
;MPGQSFAESLKFIINHELNKNRPCSTHLGPPLTKEKITEIMLPLLSSIHMGLHEDILKLYKTTDGINMDVSQLAFKEIWLLPGYYLMSLEEAVETYNTMVESAKSDGQDWDNSWFPFLSSGAGDFYFINMSDGTVNEFIRGEDVDDEAKFENMADFFQQAVQHFEDGDFYMDEEGQLQEN
;
A
#
# COMPACT_ATOMS: atom_id res chain seq x y z
N MET A 1 -1.70 19.85 8.02
CA MET A 1 -0.45 20.67 7.83
C MET A 1 -0.08 20.75 6.35
N PRO A 2 0.11 21.93 5.71
CA PRO A 2 0.52 22.01 4.31
C PRO A 2 2.05 21.85 4.17
N GLY A 3 2.50 20.88 3.38
CA GLY A 3 3.91 20.73 2.99
C GLY A 3 4.69 19.59 3.64
N GLN A 4 4.03 18.64 4.31
CA GLN A 4 4.68 17.42 4.76
C GLN A 4 4.96 16.54 3.55
N SER A 5 6.22 16.11 3.38
CA SER A 5 6.60 15.25 2.27
C SER A 5 6.01 13.85 2.44
N PHE A 6 5.72 13.16 1.33
CA PHE A 6 5.29 11.75 1.31
C PHE A 6 6.00 10.86 2.35
N ALA A 7 7.33 10.97 2.43
CA ALA A 7 8.14 10.15 3.33
C ALA A 7 7.96 10.54 4.81
N GLU A 8 7.62 11.78 5.12
CA GLU A 8 7.32 12.22 6.48
C GLU A 8 5.94 11.73 6.92
N SER A 9 4.93 11.77 6.05
CA SER A 9 3.59 11.24 6.36
C SER A 9 3.63 9.74 6.64
N LEU A 10 4.30 8.96 5.77
CA LEU A 10 4.47 7.53 5.98
C LEU A 10 5.26 7.22 7.26
N LYS A 11 6.35 7.96 7.53
CA LYS A 11 7.09 7.81 8.80
C LYS A 11 6.26 8.21 10.00
N PHE A 12 5.39 9.22 9.89
CA PHE A 12 4.48 9.58 10.97
C PHE A 12 3.56 8.41 11.30
N ILE A 13 2.91 7.82 10.28
CA ILE A 13 2.02 6.67 10.46
C ILE A 13 2.79 5.51 11.11
N ILE A 14 3.94 5.12 10.54
CA ILE A 14 4.78 4.06 11.11
C ILE A 14 5.17 4.35 12.56
N ASN A 15 5.59 5.58 12.88
CA ASN A 15 5.95 5.98 14.24
C ASN A 15 4.74 6.03 15.18
N HIS A 16 3.57 6.43 14.68
CA HIS A 16 2.32 6.41 15.44
C HIS A 16 2.01 4.98 15.89
N GLU A 17 2.19 4.01 14.98
CA GLU A 17 2.01 2.59 15.31
C GLU A 17 3.10 2.02 16.23
N LEU A 18 4.37 2.41 16.01
CA LEU A 18 5.49 2.04 16.88
C LEU A 18 5.28 2.53 18.32
N ASN A 19 4.83 3.77 18.49
CA ASN A 19 4.61 4.37 19.82
C ASN A 19 3.49 3.67 20.60
N LYS A 20 2.61 2.91 19.92
CA LYS A 20 1.56 2.11 20.54
C LYS A 20 1.94 0.63 20.73
N ASN A 21 3.20 0.26 20.49
CA ASN A 21 3.73 -1.12 20.58
C ASN A 21 2.93 -2.14 19.76
N ARG A 22 2.41 -1.73 18.59
CA ARG A 22 1.64 -2.65 17.75
C ARG A 22 2.53 -3.67 17.04
N PRO A 23 2.09 -4.93 16.88
CA PRO A 23 2.87 -5.96 16.20
C PRO A 23 3.27 -5.59 14.77
N CYS A 24 2.38 -4.93 14.00
CA CYS A 24 2.64 -4.52 12.61
C CYS A 24 3.99 -3.82 12.45
N SER A 25 4.31 -2.93 13.38
CA SER A 25 5.53 -2.14 13.37
C SER A 25 6.81 -2.95 13.56
N THR A 26 6.72 -4.12 14.21
CA THR A 26 7.86 -5.04 14.41
C THR A 26 8.10 -5.96 13.20
N HIS A 27 7.15 -5.98 12.27
CA HIS A 27 7.18 -6.83 11.08
C HIS A 27 7.46 -6.06 9.79
N LEU A 28 7.63 -4.74 9.90
CA LEU A 28 8.04 -3.89 8.79
C LEU A 28 9.47 -4.22 8.35
N GLY A 29 9.61 -4.57 7.07
CA GLY A 29 10.88 -4.77 6.40
C GLY A 29 11.69 -3.48 6.34
N PRO A 30 13.04 -3.59 6.37
CA PRO A 30 13.89 -2.42 6.26
C PRO A 30 13.73 -1.72 4.90
N PRO A 31 14.04 -0.43 4.79
CA PRO A 31 14.10 0.27 3.52
C PRO A 31 14.93 -0.48 2.46
N LEU A 32 14.42 -0.54 1.23
CA LEU A 32 15.17 -1.09 0.10
C LEU A 32 16.09 -0.04 -0.55
N THR A 33 17.15 -0.53 -1.19
CA THR A 33 17.99 0.32 -2.06
C THR A 33 17.30 0.54 -3.41
N LYS A 34 17.67 1.61 -4.11
CA LYS A 34 17.15 1.88 -5.46
C LYS A 34 17.48 0.73 -6.41
N GLU A 35 18.67 0.15 -6.26
CA GLU A 35 19.14 -0.97 -7.08
C GLU A 35 18.26 -2.20 -6.87
N LYS A 36 17.92 -2.53 -5.61
CA LYS A 36 17.07 -3.68 -5.30
C LYS A 36 15.62 -3.46 -5.77
N ILE A 37 15.08 -2.26 -5.59
CA ILE A 37 13.74 -1.91 -6.11
C ILE A 37 13.70 -2.06 -7.63
N THR A 38 14.73 -1.55 -8.31
CA THR A 38 14.83 -1.64 -9.77
C THR A 38 14.96 -3.09 -10.21
N GLU A 39 15.78 -3.90 -9.56
CA GLU A 39 15.95 -5.32 -9.83
C GLU A 39 14.63 -6.09 -9.75
N ILE A 40 13.85 -5.88 -8.69
CA ILE A 40 12.55 -6.55 -8.48
C ILE A 40 11.50 -6.08 -9.50
N MET A 41 11.45 -4.77 -9.79
CA MET A 41 10.43 -4.20 -10.67
C MET A 41 10.73 -4.37 -12.16
N LEU A 42 12.00 -4.55 -12.55
CA LEU A 42 12.41 -4.55 -13.96
C LEU A 42 11.68 -5.58 -14.83
N PRO A 43 11.46 -6.85 -14.40
CA PRO A 43 10.72 -7.82 -15.19
C PRO A 43 9.28 -7.37 -15.48
N LEU A 44 8.59 -6.86 -14.45
CA LEU A 44 7.23 -6.34 -14.57
C LEU A 44 7.19 -5.16 -15.53
N LEU A 45 8.00 -4.13 -15.28
CA LEU A 45 8.02 -2.89 -16.05
C LEU A 45 8.35 -3.12 -17.54
N SER A 46 9.24 -4.08 -17.81
CA SER A 46 9.58 -4.48 -19.18
C SER A 46 8.40 -5.14 -19.89
N SER A 47 7.61 -5.94 -19.18
CA SER A 47 6.46 -6.65 -19.77
C SER A 47 5.33 -5.71 -20.18
N ILE A 48 5.14 -4.61 -19.44
CA ILE A 48 4.09 -3.61 -19.69
C ILE A 48 4.61 -2.36 -20.42
N HIS A 49 5.90 -2.31 -20.74
CA HIS A 49 6.56 -1.18 -21.41
C HIS A 49 6.38 0.16 -20.66
N MET A 50 6.50 0.13 -19.33
CA MET A 50 6.29 1.29 -18.46
C MET A 50 7.56 1.64 -17.67
N GLY A 51 7.68 2.91 -17.26
CA GLY A 51 8.74 3.36 -16.35
C GLY A 51 8.38 3.12 -14.89
N LEU A 52 9.40 2.97 -14.04
CA LEU A 52 9.19 2.94 -12.58
C LEU A 52 8.68 4.31 -12.11
N HIS A 53 7.45 4.35 -11.57
CA HIS A 53 6.90 5.57 -10.98
C HIS A 53 7.72 6.00 -9.75
N GLU A 54 7.95 7.30 -9.59
CA GLU A 54 8.83 7.80 -8.53
C GLU A 54 8.28 7.56 -7.11
N ASP A 55 6.96 7.53 -6.95
CA ASP A 55 6.34 7.30 -5.65
C ASP A 55 6.50 5.86 -5.17
N ILE A 56 6.54 4.87 -6.08
CA ILE A 56 6.92 3.49 -5.74
C ILE A 56 8.35 3.47 -5.20
N LEU A 57 9.27 4.19 -5.85
CA LEU A 57 10.65 4.29 -5.38
C LEU A 57 10.71 4.96 -4.00
N LYS A 58 9.93 6.03 -3.74
CA LYS A 58 9.91 6.71 -2.44
C LYS A 58 9.33 5.79 -1.35
N LEU A 59 8.26 5.05 -1.66
CA LEU A 59 7.58 4.12 -0.74
C LEU A 59 8.54 3.05 -0.24
N TYR A 60 9.12 2.29 -1.16
CA TYR A 60 9.98 1.15 -0.80
C TYR A 60 11.37 1.57 -0.32
N LYS A 61 11.81 2.82 -0.57
CA LYS A 61 12.96 3.43 0.12
C LYS A 61 12.65 3.90 1.55
N THR A 62 11.39 3.84 1.99
CA THR A 62 10.99 4.18 3.36
C THR A 62 10.80 2.92 4.20
N THR A 63 10.21 1.86 3.65
CA THR A 63 10.09 0.54 4.27
C THR A 63 9.68 -0.48 3.21
N ASP A 64 10.06 -1.75 3.38
CA ASP A 64 9.68 -2.86 2.50
C ASP A 64 8.40 -3.56 2.97
N GLY A 65 7.41 -2.79 3.44
CA GLY A 65 6.13 -3.33 3.92
C GLY A 65 6.28 -4.42 4.98
N ILE A 66 5.28 -5.28 5.11
CA ILE A 66 5.32 -6.45 5.99
C ILE A 66 6.15 -7.54 5.32
N ASN A 67 7.30 -7.87 5.92
CA ASN A 67 8.23 -8.87 5.38
C ASN A 67 8.19 -10.16 6.20
N MET A 68 7.02 -10.79 6.24
CA MET A 68 6.85 -12.13 6.80
C MET A 68 5.60 -12.81 6.24
N ASP A 69 5.52 -14.11 6.48
CA ASP A 69 4.34 -14.91 6.17
C ASP A 69 3.13 -14.41 6.98
N VAL A 70 2.27 -13.61 6.34
CA VAL A 70 1.06 -13.04 6.94
C VAL A 70 0.08 -14.11 7.43
N SER A 71 0.18 -15.36 6.94
CA SER A 71 -0.63 -16.47 7.46
C SER A 71 -0.29 -16.87 8.89
N GLN A 72 0.85 -16.39 9.41
CA GLN A 72 1.33 -16.69 10.77
C GLN A 72 0.96 -15.60 11.79
N LEU A 73 0.37 -14.49 11.35
CA LEU A 73 -0.08 -13.40 12.21
C LEU A 73 -1.60 -13.35 12.26
N ALA A 74 -2.15 -12.84 13.38
CA ALA A 74 -3.56 -12.48 13.36
C ALA A 74 -3.71 -11.28 12.41
N PHE A 75 -4.63 -11.39 11.45
CA PHE A 75 -4.78 -10.48 10.32
C PHE A 75 -4.87 -8.99 10.68
N LYS A 76 -5.43 -8.66 11.83
CA LYS A 76 -5.57 -7.28 12.30
C LYS A 76 -4.29 -6.70 12.93
N GLU A 77 -3.34 -7.57 13.26
CA GLU A 77 -2.06 -7.21 13.87
C GLU A 77 -1.08 -6.61 12.86
N ILE A 78 -1.30 -6.81 11.55
CA ILE A 78 -0.46 -6.28 10.46
C ILE A 78 -0.96 -4.97 9.86
N TRP A 79 -2.16 -4.54 10.22
CA TRP A 79 -2.80 -3.35 9.65
C TRP A 79 -2.00 -2.08 9.95
N LEU A 80 -1.56 -1.40 8.89
CA LEU A 80 -0.93 -0.09 8.94
C LEU A 80 -1.99 1.03 8.87
N LEU A 81 -3.07 0.77 8.14
CA LEU A 81 -4.31 1.55 8.11
C LEU A 81 -5.47 0.62 8.48
N PRO A 82 -6.63 1.13 8.94
CA PRO A 82 -7.77 0.27 9.24
C PRO A 82 -8.08 -0.66 8.06
N GLY A 83 -8.08 -1.97 8.27
CA GLY A 83 -8.34 -2.96 7.22
C GLY A 83 -7.17 -3.29 6.29
N TYR A 84 -6.09 -2.51 6.27
CA TYR A 84 -5.04 -2.61 5.24
C TYR A 84 -3.62 -2.69 5.80
N TYR A 85 -2.78 -3.54 5.22
CA TYR A 85 -1.34 -3.58 5.48
C TYR A 85 -0.53 -3.21 4.24
N LEU A 86 0.69 -2.72 4.47
CA LEU A 86 1.65 -2.42 3.41
C LEU A 86 2.33 -3.70 2.96
N MET A 87 2.16 -4.05 1.68
CA MET A 87 2.80 -5.22 1.10
C MET A 87 4.30 -4.99 0.96
N SER A 88 5.09 -6.06 1.11
CA SER A 88 6.47 -6.04 0.63
C SER A 88 6.52 -5.81 -0.88
N LEU A 89 7.65 -5.34 -1.42
CA LEU A 89 7.75 -5.11 -2.86
C LEU A 89 7.58 -6.40 -3.66
N GLU A 90 8.10 -7.52 -3.13
CA GLU A 90 7.97 -8.84 -3.76
C GLU A 90 6.50 -9.28 -3.79
N GLU A 91 5.80 -9.16 -2.66
CA GLU A 91 4.37 -9.45 -2.57
C GLU A 91 3.53 -8.57 -3.52
N ALA A 92 3.81 -7.26 -3.58
CA ALA A 92 3.11 -6.35 -4.48
C ALA A 92 3.25 -6.75 -5.96
N VAL A 93 4.45 -7.21 -6.36
CA VAL A 93 4.70 -7.72 -7.72
C VAL A 93 3.97 -9.05 -7.96
N GLU A 94 3.97 -9.97 -7.00
CA GLU A 94 3.23 -11.23 -7.09
C GLU A 94 1.71 -11.00 -7.20
N THR A 95 1.16 -10.09 -6.38
CA THR A 95 -0.24 -9.67 -6.43
C THR A 95 -0.56 -9.03 -7.77
N TYR A 96 0.26 -8.11 -8.27
CA TYR A 96 0.09 -7.51 -9.59
C TYR A 96 -0.03 -8.58 -10.70
N ASN A 97 0.89 -9.54 -10.73
CA ASN A 97 0.90 -10.60 -11.74
C ASN A 97 -0.37 -11.46 -11.65
N THR A 98 -0.83 -11.76 -10.45
CA THR A 98 -2.06 -12.51 -10.20
C THR A 98 -3.28 -11.74 -10.72
N MET A 99 -3.38 -10.45 -10.44
CA MET A 99 -4.50 -9.61 -10.90
C MET A 99 -4.54 -9.50 -12.43
N VAL A 100 -3.38 -9.31 -13.07
CA VAL A 100 -3.28 -9.31 -14.55
C VAL A 100 -3.68 -10.66 -15.16
N GLU A 101 -3.37 -11.78 -14.50
CA GLU A 101 -3.80 -13.10 -14.95
C GLU A 101 -5.32 -13.29 -14.78
N SER A 102 -5.86 -12.94 -13.61
CA SER A 102 -7.30 -13.00 -13.32
C SER A 102 -8.13 -12.11 -14.24
N ALA A 103 -7.64 -10.92 -14.58
CA ALA A 103 -8.31 -10.04 -15.55
C ALA A 103 -8.44 -10.70 -16.94
N LYS A 104 -7.46 -11.52 -17.34
CA LYS A 104 -7.50 -12.26 -18.61
C LYS A 104 -8.42 -13.47 -18.57
N SER A 105 -8.56 -14.14 -17.42
CA SER A 105 -9.31 -15.40 -17.31
C SER A 105 -10.77 -15.19 -16.90
N ASP A 106 -11.01 -14.31 -15.94
CA ASP A 106 -12.26 -14.20 -15.20
C ASP A 106 -13.01 -12.89 -15.52
N GLY A 107 -12.42 -12.02 -16.34
CA GLY A 107 -13.00 -10.76 -16.76
C GLY A 107 -13.08 -9.71 -15.65
N GLN A 108 -12.20 -9.80 -14.64
CA GLN A 108 -12.01 -8.70 -13.69
C GLN A 108 -11.37 -7.51 -14.41
N ASP A 109 -11.82 -6.30 -14.07
CA ASP A 109 -11.21 -5.07 -14.57
C ASP A 109 -9.95 -4.77 -13.76
N TRP A 110 -8.79 -5.09 -14.34
CA TRP A 110 -7.48 -4.68 -13.85
C TRP A 110 -6.66 -4.08 -14.99
N ASP A 111 -6.30 -2.80 -14.88
CA ASP A 111 -5.41 -2.15 -15.84
C ASP A 111 -3.94 -2.53 -15.57
N ASN A 112 -3.15 -2.71 -16.63
CA ASN A 112 -1.73 -3.00 -16.51
C ASN A 112 -0.92 -1.83 -15.91
N SER A 113 -1.48 -0.62 -15.84
CA SER A 113 -0.86 0.51 -15.15
C SER A 113 -1.07 0.47 -13.64
N TRP A 114 -2.01 -0.33 -13.13
CA TRP A 114 -2.37 -0.35 -11.71
C TRP A 114 -1.41 -1.24 -10.93
N PHE A 115 -0.62 -0.63 -10.05
CA PHE A 115 0.32 -1.33 -9.18
C PHE A 115 -0.18 -1.29 -7.73
N PRO A 116 -0.49 -2.45 -7.12
CA PRO A 116 -1.04 -2.49 -5.77
C PRO A 116 0.08 -2.24 -4.75
N PHE A 117 -0.24 -1.57 -3.64
CA PHE A 117 0.74 -1.31 -2.58
C PHE A 117 0.19 -1.56 -1.16
N LEU A 118 -1.11 -1.37 -0.92
CA LEU A 118 -1.77 -1.86 0.29
C LEU A 118 -2.68 -3.03 -0.06
N SER A 119 -2.80 -3.99 0.84
CA SER A 119 -3.69 -5.13 0.72
C SER A 119 -4.58 -5.21 1.93
N SER A 120 -5.86 -5.50 1.69
CA SER A 120 -6.77 -5.86 2.78
C SER A 120 -6.45 -7.24 3.30
N GLY A 121 -5.80 -8.10 2.50
CA GLY A 121 -5.58 -9.52 2.71
C GLY A 121 -6.78 -10.41 2.36
N ALA A 122 -7.89 -9.80 1.92
CA ALA A 122 -9.11 -10.48 1.46
C ALA A 122 -9.40 -10.26 -0.04
N GLY A 123 -8.50 -9.56 -0.75
CA GLY A 123 -8.60 -9.30 -2.19
C GLY A 123 -8.92 -7.86 -2.58
N ASP A 124 -8.97 -6.95 -1.61
CA ASP A 124 -9.09 -5.51 -1.86
C ASP A 124 -7.71 -4.85 -1.74
N PHE A 125 -7.48 -3.80 -2.52
CA PHE A 125 -6.17 -3.17 -2.63
C PHE A 125 -6.30 -1.66 -2.75
N TYR A 126 -5.34 -0.94 -2.16
CA TYR A 126 -4.99 0.37 -2.73
C TYR A 126 -3.90 0.17 -3.78
N PHE A 127 -4.08 0.83 -4.91
CA PHE A 127 -3.13 0.80 -6.01
C PHE A 127 -2.78 2.21 -6.47
N ILE A 128 -1.57 2.35 -7.03
CA ILE A 128 -1.15 3.53 -7.77
C ILE A 128 -1.27 3.23 -9.26
N ASN A 129 -1.87 4.14 -10.02
CA ASN A 129 -1.76 4.14 -11.46
C ASN A 129 -0.37 4.66 -11.85
N MET A 130 0.51 3.77 -12.29
CA MET A 130 1.89 4.10 -12.65
C MET A 130 2.00 5.05 -13.85
N SER A 131 0.93 5.27 -14.61
CA SER A 131 0.94 6.16 -15.77
C SER A 131 0.79 7.64 -15.41
N ASP A 132 0.04 7.96 -14.35
CA ASP A 132 -0.27 9.34 -13.94
C ASP A 132 -0.02 9.64 -12.46
N GLY A 133 0.25 8.60 -11.64
CA GLY A 133 0.56 8.70 -10.22
C GLY A 133 -0.66 8.71 -9.30
N THR A 134 -1.88 8.69 -9.84
CA THR A 134 -3.12 8.70 -9.06
C THR A 134 -3.26 7.45 -8.20
N VAL A 135 -3.95 7.57 -7.06
CA VAL A 135 -4.19 6.44 -6.15
C VAL A 135 -5.68 6.17 -6.06
N ASN A 136 -6.02 4.89 -6.17
CA ASN A 136 -7.39 4.38 -6.11
C ASN A 136 -7.46 3.11 -5.25
N GLU A 137 -8.69 2.71 -4.94
CA GLU A 137 -8.99 1.46 -4.26
C GLU A 137 -9.69 0.52 -5.24
N PHE A 138 -9.24 -0.73 -5.23
CA PHE A 138 -9.89 -1.84 -5.89
C PHE A 138 -10.62 -2.65 -4.82
N ILE A 139 -11.93 -2.84 -4.99
CA ILE A 139 -12.77 -3.68 -4.11
C ILE A 139 -13.25 -4.88 -4.92
N ARG A 140 -13.02 -6.08 -4.39
CA ARG A 140 -13.31 -7.29 -5.14
C ARG A 140 -14.81 -7.44 -5.42
N GLY A 141 -15.16 -7.45 -6.70
CA GLY A 141 -16.55 -7.62 -7.15
C GLY A 141 -17.31 -6.30 -7.31
N GLU A 142 -16.62 -5.18 -7.16
CA GLU A 142 -17.12 -3.85 -7.48
C GLU A 142 -16.33 -3.27 -8.66
N ASP A 143 -16.97 -2.38 -9.42
CA ASP A 143 -16.30 -1.62 -10.47
C ASP A 143 -15.41 -0.55 -9.82
N VAL A 144 -14.21 -0.35 -10.36
CA VAL A 144 -13.34 0.75 -9.90
C VAL A 144 -13.94 2.08 -10.36
N ASP A 145 -13.97 3.06 -9.46
CA ASP A 145 -14.45 4.41 -9.79
C ASP A 145 -13.57 5.05 -10.88
N ASP A 146 -14.23 5.68 -11.86
CA ASP A 146 -13.57 6.44 -12.93
C ASP A 146 -12.82 7.66 -12.37
N GLU A 147 -13.26 8.20 -11.23
CA GLU A 147 -12.61 9.30 -10.53
C GLU A 147 -11.56 8.78 -9.52
N ALA A 148 -10.34 9.31 -9.63
CA ALA A 148 -9.28 8.99 -8.67
C ALA A 148 -9.67 9.45 -7.25
N LYS A 149 -9.61 8.54 -6.28
CA LYS A 149 -9.79 8.86 -4.85
C LYS A 149 -8.74 9.85 -4.35
N PHE A 150 -7.53 9.81 -4.91
CA PHE A 150 -6.43 10.70 -4.55
C PHE A 150 -5.60 11.07 -5.78
N GLU A 151 -5.14 12.32 -5.84
CA GLU A 151 -4.34 12.80 -6.97
C GLU A 151 -2.95 12.12 -7.00
N ASN A 152 -2.42 11.71 -5.85
CA ASN A 152 -1.12 11.04 -5.72
C ASN A 152 -0.95 10.37 -4.34
N MET A 153 0.15 9.63 -4.15
CA MET A 153 0.47 8.99 -2.87
C MET A 153 0.71 9.98 -1.73
N ALA A 154 1.20 11.19 -1.99
CA ALA A 154 1.41 12.17 -0.92
C ALA A 154 0.08 12.61 -0.31
N ASP A 155 -0.92 12.88 -1.16
CA ASP A 155 -2.28 13.23 -0.72
C ASP A 155 -2.93 12.08 0.05
N PHE A 156 -2.80 10.85 -0.45
CA PHE A 156 -3.26 9.63 0.24
C PHE A 156 -2.72 9.54 1.67
N PHE A 157 -1.38 9.57 1.83
CA PHE A 157 -0.78 9.43 3.15
C PHE A 157 -0.99 10.67 4.03
N GLN A 158 -1.12 11.86 3.46
CA GLN A 158 -1.46 13.07 4.22
C GLN A 158 -2.88 12.99 4.79
N GLN A 159 -3.84 12.48 4.01
CA GLN A 159 -5.20 12.27 4.51
C GLN A 159 -5.22 11.19 5.61
N ALA A 160 -4.48 10.09 5.44
CA ALA A 160 -4.35 9.09 6.50
C ALA A 160 -3.76 9.66 7.80
N VAL A 161 -2.74 10.51 7.71
CA VAL A 161 -2.20 11.24 8.89
C VAL A 161 -3.29 12.10 9.54
N GLN A 162 -4.07 12.83 8.74
CA GLN A 162 -5.15 13.68 9.25
C GLN A 162 -6.19 12.86 10.02
N HIS A 163 -6.58 11.68 9.53
CA HIS A 163 -7.50 10.78 10.24
C HIS A 163 -6.94 10.28 11.59
N PHE A 164 -5.64 10.01 11.68
CA PHE A 164 -5.01 9.71 12.98
C PHE A 164 -5.00 10.92 13.93
N GLU A 165 -4.77 12.13 13.41
CA GLU A 165 -4.76 13.36 14.21
C GLU A 165 -6.15 13.74 14.72
N ASP A 166 -7.18 13.55 13.89
CA ASP A 166 -8.57 13.85 14.22
C ASP A 166 -9.23 12.76 15.09
N GLY A 167 -8.61 11.59 15.17
CA GLY A 167 -9.10 10.45 15.95
C GLY A 167 -10.14 9.60 15.21
N ASP A 168 -10.30 9.81 13.90
CA ASP A 168 -11.09 8.95 13.02
C ASP A 168 -10.46 7.57 12.92
N PHE A 169 -9.12 7.51 12.87
CA PHE A 169 -8.36 6.27 13.02
C PHE A 169 -7.91 6.12 14.46
N TYR A 170 -8.39 5.08 15.14
CA TYR A 170 -8.17 4.88 16.57
C TYR A 170 -7.97 3.42 16.93
N MET A 171 -7.45 3.19 18.14
CA MET A 171 -7.32 1.84 18.69
C MET A 171 -8.52 1.57 19.60
N ASP A 172 -9.19 0.43 19.40
CA ASP A 172 -10.23 -0.03 20.30
C ASP A 172 -9.66 -0.65 21.59
N GLU A 173 -10.56 -1.07 22.48
CA GLU A 173 -10.21 -1.70 23.77
C GLU A 173 -9.47 -3.04 23.60
N GLU A 174 -9.57 -3.68 22.43
CA GLU A 174 -8.90 -4.93 22.08
C GLU A 174 -7.53 -4.69 21.41
N GLY A 175 -7.10 -3.43 21.30
CA GLY A 175 -5.84 -3.06 20.68
C GLY A 175 -5.84 -3.26 19.16
N GLN A 176 -7.01 -3.19 18.52
CA GLN A 176 -7.17 -3.27 17.08
C GLN A 176 -7.34 -1.86 16.48
N LEU A 177 -6.75 -1.63 15.31
CA LEU A 177 -6.90 -0.37 14.59
C LEU A 177 -8.27 -0.34 13.89
N GLN A 178 -9.05 0.69 14.15
CA GLN A 178 -10.42 0.90 13.68
C GLN A 178 -10.58 2.27 13.03
N GLU A 179 -11.69 2.43 12.31
CA GLU A 179 -12.18 3.68 11.74
C GLU A 179 -13.57 4.00 12.33
N ASN A 180 -13.85 5.27 12.62
CA ASN A 180 -15.13 5.75 13.17
C ASN A 180 -16.26 5.89 12.13
#